data_AF-A0A7R6VZ02-F1
#
_entry.id   AF-A0A7R6VZ02-F1
#
_cell.length_a   1.000
_cell.length_b   1.000
_cell.length_c   1.000
_cell.angle_alpha   90.00
_cell.angle_beta   90.00
_cell.angle_gamma   90.00
#
_symmetry.space_group_name_H-M   'P 1'
#
loop_
_entity.id
_entity.type
_entity.pdbx_description
1 polymer ?
#
loop_
_entity_poly.entity_id
_entity_poly.type
_entity_poly.pdbx_seq_one_letter_code
_entity_poly.pdbx_strand_id
1 'polypeptide(L)' 'MICVGATFVLGTLYTIYVISEINLELNVIDIIVSSENMLFGNSIKLNDIVVLMSSKIIEIIETNIEG' A
#
# COMPACT_ATOMS: atom_id res chain seq x y z
N MET A 1 -7.88 1.54 6.79
CA MET A 1 -8.49 2.29 5.68
C MET A 1 -8.01 1.65 4.39
N ILE A 2 -8.88 0.92 3.70
CA ILE A 2 -8.58 0.48 2.34
C ILE A 2 -8.74 1.71 1.44
N CYS A 3 -7.63 2.30 1.01
CA CYS A 3 -7.64 3.45 0.12
C CYS A 3 -8.26 3.09 -1.24
N VAL A 4 -8.87 4.07 -1.91
CA VAL A 4 -9.48 3.93 -3.25
C VAL A 4 -8.50 3.32 -4.25
N GLY A 5 -7.20 3.58 -4.12
CA GLY A 5 -6.14 2.96 -4.92
C GLY A 5 -6.05 1.44 -4.74
N ALA A 6 -6.11 0.93 -3.50
CA ALA A 6 -6.13 -0.51 -3.23
C ALA A 6 -7.40 -1.18 -3.78
N THR A 7 -8.55 -0.50 -3.70
CA THR A 7 -9.80 -0.98 -4.29
C THR A 7 -9.75 -1.01 -5.82
N PHE A 8 -9.07 -0.07 -6.47
CA PHE A 8 -8.86 -0.09 -7.91
C PHE A 8 -7.99 -1.27 -8.35
N VAL A 9 -6.93 -1.56 -7.59
CA VAL A 9 -6.06 -2.72 -7.79
C VAL A 9 -6.82 -4.03 -7.55
N LEU A 10 -7.66 -4.12 -6.51
CA LEU A 10 -8.62 -5.22 -6.31
C LEU A 10 -9.68 -5.33 -7.43
N GLY A 11 -10.15 -4.21 -7.97
CA GLY A 11 -10.98 -4.20 -9.18
C GLY A 11 -10.20 -4.72 -10.39
N THR A 12 -8.88 -4.52 -10.40
CA THR A 12 -7.96 -5.09 -11.39
C THR A 12 -7.73 -6.59 -11.15
N LEU A 13 -7.98 -7.16 -9.95
CA LEU A 13 -8.02 -8.61 -9.75
C LEU A 13 -9.19 -9.28 -10.48
N TYR A 14 -10.33 -8.60 -10.63
CA TYR A 14 -11.35 -9.01 -11.60
C TYR A 14 -10.80 -8.96 -13.03
N THR A 15 -9.97 -7.97 -13.34
CA THR A 15 -9.26 -7.92 -14.63
C THR A 15 -8.21 -9.03 -14.75
N ILE A 16 -7.55 -9.48 -13.68
CA ILE A 16 -6.65 -10.64 -13.68
C ILE A 16 -7.44 -11.93 -13.94
N TYR A 17 -8.62 -12.07 -13.34
CA TYR A 17 -9.54 -13.16 -13.67
C TYR A 17 -9.94 -13.12 -15.16
N VAL A 18 -10.27 -11.95 -15.70
CA VAL A 18 -10.54 -11.77 -17.14
C VAL A 18 -9.30 -12.03 -18.02
N ILE A 19 -8.11 -11.59 -17.61
CA ILE A 19 -6.83 -11.84 -18.30
C ILE A 19 -6.51 -13.35 -18.29
N SER A 20 -6.83 -14.04 -17.19
CA SER A 20 -6.73 -15.49 -17.07
C SER A 20 -7.73 -16.20 -17.97
N GLU A 21 -8.96 -15.70 -18.13
CA GLU A 21 -9.95 -16.25 -19.06
C GLU A 21 -9.55 -16.04 -20.54
N ILE A 22 -8.78 -14.99 -20.84
CA ILE A 22 -8.28 -14.68 -22.19
C ILE A 22 -6.96 -15.43 -22.51
N ASN A 23 -6.42 -16.21 -21.56
CA ASN A 23 -5.22 -17.04 -21.74
C ASN A 23 -3.99 -16.26 -22.25
N LEU A 24 -3.82 -15.02 -21.75
CA LEU A 24 -2.63 -14.23 -22.04
C LEU A 24 -1.40 -14.89 -21.41
N GLU A 25 -0.37 -15.15 -22.22
CA GLU A 25 0.93 -15.67 -21.76
C GLU A 25 1.75 -14.57 -21.06
N LEU A 26 1.22 -14.02 -19.97
CA LEU A 26 1.85 -12.97 -19.17
C LEU A 26 1.84 -13.36 -17.68
N ASN A 27 2.96 -13.11 -17.01
CA ASN A 27 3.04 -13.26 -15.55
C ASN A 27 2.60 -11.95 -14.88
N VAL A 28 1.62 -12.02 -13.99
CA VAL A 28 1.10 -10.87 -13.25
C VAL A 28 1.27 -11.10 -11.75
N ILE A 29 1.80 -10.09 -11.04
CA ILE A 29 1.92 -10.09 -9.58
C ILE A 29 1.19 -8.85 -9.07
N ASP A 30 0.27 -9.07 -8.14
CA ASP A 30 -0.48 -7.99 -7.50
C ASP A 30 0.02 -7.75 -6.07
N ILE A 31 0.10 -6.47 -5.67
CA ILE A 31 0.58 -6.05 -4.35
C ILE A 31 -0.37 -5.01 -3.79
N ILE A 32 -1.06 -5.38 -2.72
CA ILE A 32 -1.98 -4.51 -1.99
C ILE A 32 -1.40 -4.27 -0.60
N VAL A 33 -0.98 -3.03 -0.34
CA VAL A 33 -0.55 -2.61 1.00
C VAL A 33 -1.76 -1.99 1.71
N SER A 34 -2.10 -2.53 2.88
CA SER A 34 -3.22 -2.05 3.70
C SER A 34 -2.73 -1.71 5.10
N SER A 35 -3.19 -0.57 5.60
CA SER A 35 -2.90 -0.07 6.94
C SER A 35 -4.08 0.75 7.47
N GLU A 36 -4.09 0.94 8.78
CA GLU A 36 -4.96 1.89 9.47
C GLU A 36 -4.12 2.94 10.18
N ASN A 37 -4.33 4.20 9.81
CA ASN A 37 -3.72 5.33 10.48
C ASN A 37 -4.62 5.80 11.63
N MET A 38 -4.34 5.32 12.84
CA MET A 38 -5.14 5.59 14.04
C MET A 38 -4.26 6.07 15.19
N LEU A 39 -4.81 6.95 16.03
CA LEU A 39 -4.15 7.42 17.25
C LEU A 39 -4.24 6.37 18.35
N PHE A 40 -3.08 5.94 18.86
CA PHE A 40 -2.93 4.98 19.96
C PHE A 40 -1.68 5.32 20.79
N GLY A 41 -1.51 4.71 21.96
CA GLY A 41 -0.33 4.96 22.82
C GLY A 41 1.02 4.61 22.18
N ASN A 42 1.00 3.81 21.12
CA ASN A 42 2.15 3.39 20.31
C ASN A 42 2.07 3.89 18.85
N SER A 43 1.25 4.91 18.55
CA SER A 43 1.20 5.48 17.21
C SER A 43 2.52 6.15 16.83
N ILE A 44 2.74 6.28 15.53
CA ILE A 44 3.83 7.08 14.96
C ILE A 44 3.72 8.51 15.47
N LYS A 45 4.85 9.10 15.84
CA LYS A 45 4.94 10.46 16.38
C LYS A 45 5.62 11.38 15.37
N LEU A 46 5.34 12.68 15.53
CA LEU A 46 6.06 13.70 14.80
C LEU A 46 7.55 13.65 15.15
N ASN A 47 8.38 13.81 14.12
CA ASN A 47 9.83 13.72 14.15
C ASN A 47 10.38 12.31 14.44
N ASP A 48 9.54 11.27 14.34
CA ASP A 48 10.05 9.90 14.31
C ASP A 48 10.93 9.71 13.06
N ILE A 49 12.08 9.08 13.26
CA ILE A 49 13.02 8.73 12.20
C ILE A 49 12.81 7.27 11.85
N VAL A 50 12.40 6.99 10.61
CA VAL A 50 12.15 5.62 10.14
C VAL A 50 13.12 5.23 9.04
N VAL A 51 13.52 3.97 9.06
CA VAL A 51 14.38 3.37 8.03
C VAL A 51 13.50 2.62 7.03
N LEU A 52 13.56 3.02 5.77
CA LEU A 52 12.82 2.40 4.67
C LEU A 52 13.46 1.06 4.28
N MET A 53 12.69 0.18 3.64
CA MET A 53 13.23 -1.07 3.06
C MET A 53 14.36 -0.82 2.05
N SER A 54 14.39 0.37 1.43
CA SER A 54 15.47 0.83 0.54
C SER A 54 16.72 1.34 1.28
N SER A 55 16.80 1.16 2.60
CA SER A 55 17.87 1.68 3.48
C SER A 55 17.99 3.21 3.54
N LYS A 56 17.00 3.92 3.00
CA LYS A 56 16.89 5.38 3.15
C LYS A 56 16.30 5.71 4.51
N ILE A 57 16.71 6.85 5.06
CA ILE A 57 16.21 7.37 6.33
C ILE A 57 15.30 8.55 6.03
N ILE A 58 14.10 8.54 6.59
CA ILE A 58 13.14 9.65 6.48
C ILE A 58 12.65 10.09 7.86
N GLU A 59 12.31 11.37 7.95
CA GLU A 59 11.68 11.98 9.12
C GLU A 59 10.20 12.16 8.85
N ILE A 60 9.36 11.85 9.85
CA ILE A 60 7.91 12.02 9.75
C ILE A 60 7.52 13.39 10.28
N ILE A 61 7.23 14.31 9.36
CA ILE A 61 6.84 15.70 9.67
C ILE A 61 5.34 15.82 9.91
N GLU A 62 4.53 14.97 9.28
CA GLU A 62 3.08 14.89 9.46
C GLU A 62 2.64 13.43 9.33
N THR A 63 1.83 12.92 10.27
CA THR A 63 1.35 11.53 10.26
C THR A 63 0.18 11.28 9.31
N ASN A 64 -0.41 12.34 8.75
CA ASN A 64 -1.55 12.29 7.81
C ASN A 64 -1.09 12.27 6.33
N ILE A 65 0.18 11.93 6.13
CA ILE A 65 0.83 11.69 4.83
C ILE A 65 1.50 10.30 4.92
N GLU A 66 0.69 9.28 5.20
CA GLU A 66 1.13 7.90 5.44
C GLU A 66 1.10 6.98 4.22
N GLY A 67 0.39 7.42 3.16
CA GLY A 67 0.14 6.64 1.94
C GLY A 67 1.27 6.66 0.92
#